data_AF-E0SHV4-F1
#
_entry.id   AF-E0SHV4-F1
#
_cell.length_a   1.000
_cell.length_b   1.000
_cell.length_c   1.000
_cell.angle_alpha   90.00
_cell.angle_beta   90.00
_cell.angle_gamma   90.00
#
_symmetry.space_group_name_H-M   'P 1'
#
loop_
_entity.id
_entity.type
_entity.pdbx_description
1 polymer ?
#
loop_
_entity_poly.entity_id
_entity_poly.type
_entity_poly.pdbx_seq_one_letter_code
_entity_poly.pdbx_strand_id
1 'polypeptide(L)'
;MSIQGIDAVLQQMQITATKAAGGPDSNVASQAGFASELKAALEKINETRTQAQTQAEAFTLGKPGVALNDVMVDNQKASIALQMGVQVRNKLVSAYQEVMNMTI
;
A
#
# COMPACT_ATOMS: atom_id res chain seq x y z
N MET A 1 31.25 -32.19 -31.20
CA MET A 1 30.66 -31.33 -30.15
C MET A 1 30.38 -29.93 -30.70
N SER A 2 29.49 -29.80 -31.69
CA SER A 2 29.20 -28.49 -32.33
C SER A 2 27.71 -28.26 -32.59
N ILE A 3 26.85 -29.21 -32.18
CA ILE A 3 25.40 -29.20 -32.47
C ILE A 3 24.60 -28.70 -31.25
N GLN A 4 25.21 -28.63 -30.07
CA GLN A 4 24.57 -28.19 -28.82
C GLN A 4 24.47 -26.66 -28.68
N GLY A 5 25.26 -25.89 -29.42
CA GLY A 5 25.23 -24.42 -29.34
C GLY A 5 24.10 -23.77 -30.15
N ILE A 6 23.62 -24.45 -31.19
CA ILE A 6 22.62 -23.89 -32.13
C ILE A 6 21.21 -23.94 -31.53
N ASP A 7 20.91 -24.97 -30.74
CA ASP A 7 19.63 -25.12 -30.03
C ASP A 7 19.45 -24.02 -28.95
N ALA A 8 20.53 -23.69 -28.24
CA ALA A 8 20.55 -22.63 -27.23
C ALA A 8 20.29 -21.24 -27.83
N VAL A 9 20.79 -20.98 -29.04
CA VAL A 9 20.57 -19.70 -29.74
C VAL A 9 19.13 -19.59 -30.27
N LEU A 10 18.52 -20.70 -30.69
CA LEU A 10 17.12 -20.73 -31.11
C LEU A 10 16.16 -20.51 -29.93
N GLN A 11 16.45 -21.09 -28.76
CA GLN A 11 15.68 -20.81 -27.53
C GLN A 11 15.82 -19.35 -27.08
N GLN A 12 17.03 -18.78 -27.15
CA GLN A 12 17.26 -17.38 -26.81
C GLN A 12 16.52 -16.42 -27.77
N MET A 13 16.47 -16.74 -29.06
CA MET A 13 15.70 -15.96 -30.02
C MET A 13 14.19 -16.07 -29.78
N GLN A 14 13.69 -17.23 -29.36
CA GLN A 14 12.26 -17.42 -29.06
C GLN A 14 11.80 -16.64 -27.81
N ILE A 15 12.65 -16.57 -26.78
CA ILE A 15 12.41 -15.75 -25.57
C ILE A 15 12.44 -14.25 -25.89
N THR A 16 13.31 -13.85 -26.82
CA THR A 16 13.41 -12.45 -27.26
C THR A 16 12.22 -12.06 -28.15
N ALA A 17 11.72 -12.99 -28.98
CA ALA A 17 10.55 -12.79 -29.82
C ALA A 17 9.25 -12.65 -29.01
N THR A 18 9.05 -13.43 -27.94
CA THR A 18 7.88 -13.27 -27.05
C THR A 18 7.93 -11.99 -26.22
N LYS A 19 9.12 -11.48 -25.88
CA LYS A 19 9.30 -10.20 -25.20
C LYS A 19 9.09 -8.99 -26.14
N ALA A 20 9.39 -9.14 -27.43
CA ALA A 20 9.17 -8.10 -28.44
C ALA A 20 7.74 -8.08 -29.01
N ALA A 21 7.01 -9.20 -28.94
CA ALA A 21 5.65 -9.34 -29.48
C ALA A 21 4.53 -8.77 -28.60
N GLY A 22 4.84 -7.92 -27.60
CA GLY A 22 3.81 -7.27 -26.78
C GLY A 22 3.02 -8.24 -25.92
N GLY A 23 3.68 -9.26 -25.37
CA GLY A 23 3.12 -10.03 -24.26
C GLY A 23 2.76 -9.07 -23.12
N PRO A 24 1.57 -9.17 -22.52
CA PRO A 24 1.08 -8.14 -21.63
C PRO A 24 1.97 -8.07 -20.39
N ASP A 25 2.67 -6.95 -20.25
CA ASP A 25 3.29 -6.47 -19.02
C ASP A 25 2.19 -6.10 -18.00
N SER A 26 1.29 -7.04 -17.71
CA SER A 26 0.19 -6.88 -16.74
C SER A 26 0.66 -7.03 -15.30
N ASN A 27 1.93 -7.36 -15.05
CA ASN A 27 2.33 -7.84 -13.72
C ASN A 27 3.09 -6.82 -12.87
N VAL A 28 3.36 -5.61 -13.38
CA VAL A 28 4.10 -4.59 -12.61
C VAL A 28 3.23 -3.37 -12.26
N ALA A 29 2.19 -3.08 -13.04
CA ALA A 29 1.25 -2.00 -12.73
C ALA A 29 0.15 -2.40 -11.73
N SER A 30 -0.18 -3.69 -11.60
CA SER A 30 -1.24 -4.16 -10.70
C SER A 30 -0.81 -4.27 -9.24
N GLN A 31 0.49 -4.21 -8.93
CA GLN A 31 1.00 -4.25 -7.56
C GLN A 31 1.05 -2.87 -6.89
N ALA A 32 1.11 -1.79 -7.69
CA ALA A 32 0.95 -0.41 -7.24
C ALA A 32 -0.49 0.10 -7.46
N GLY A 33 -1.48 -0.76 -7.20
CA GLY A 33 -2.89 -0.41 -7.34
C GLY A 33 -3.39 0.44 -6.17
N PHE A 34 -4.44 1.23 -6.40
CA PHE A 34 -5.14 2.01 -5.36
C PHE A 34 -5.47 1.20 -4.10
N ALA A 35 -5.81 -0.09 -4.24
CA ALA A 35 -6.08 -0.98 -3.11
C ALA A 35 -4.83 -1.25 -2.24
N SER A 36 -3.64 -1.32 -2.84
CA SER A 36 -2.38 -1.47 -2.11
C SER A 36 -2.05 -0.19 -1.35
N GLU A 37 -2.24 0.97 -1.98
CA GLU A 37 -2.00 2.27 -1.35
C GLU A 37 -3.00 2.54 -0.21
N LEU A 38 -4.27 2.15 -0.39
CA LEU A 38 -5.28 2.21 0.65
C LEU A 38 -4.92 1.31 1.84
N LYS A 39 -4.45 0.08 1.57
CA LYS A 39 -4.00 -0.84 2.61
C LYS A 39 -2.82 -0.23 3.39
N ALA A 40 -1.82 0.29 2.68
CA ALA A 40 -0.69 0.98 3.29
C ALA A 40 -1.12 2.20 4.12
N ALA A 41 -2.09 2.98 3.65
CA ALA A 41 -2.65 4.10 4.39
C ALA A 41 -3.37 3.65 5.67
N LEU A 42 -4.15 2.56 5.61
CA LEU A 42 -4.82 1.97 6.79
C LEU A 42 -3.81 1.42 7.80
N GLU A 43 -2.76 0.74 7.34
CA GLU A 43 -1.65 0.27 8.18
C GLU A 43 -0.96 1.46 8.86
N LYS A 44 -0.71 2.55 8.13
CA LYS A 44 -0.11 3.77 8.66
C LYS A 44 -0.97 4.48 9.70
N ILE A 45 -2.30 4.49 9.54
CA ILE A 45 -3.23 5.01 10.55
C ILE A 45 -3.14 4.16 11.83
N ASN A 46 -3.10 2.83 11.69
CA ASN A 46 -2.96 1.92 12.82
C ASN A 46 -1.64 2.16 13.56
N GLU A 47 -0.53 2.25 12.82
CA GLU A 47 0.80 2.54 13.36
C GLU A 47 0.84 3.88 14.11
N THR A 48 0.25 4.93 13.55
CA THR A 48 0.16 6.26 14.18
C THR A 48 -0.63 6.19 15.49
N ARG A 49 -1.72 5.42 15.53
CA ARG A 49 -2.51 5.22 16.76
C ARG A 49 -1.71 4.46 17.82
N THR A 50 -1.00 3.40 17.45
CA THR A 50 -0.17 2.63 18.37
C THR A 50 0.98 3.49 18.91
N GLN A 51 1.64 4.28 18.06
CA GLN A 51 2.68 5.22 18.51
C GLN A 51 2.15 6.23 19.52
N ALA A 52 1.00 6.85 19.25
CA ALA A 52 0.41 7.82 20.17
C ALA A 52 0.07 7.17 21.53
N GLN A 53 -0.41 5.93 21.54
CA GLN A 53 -0.64 5.17 22.78
C GLN A 53 0.66 4.90 23.53
N THR A 54 1.70 4.41 22.83
CA THR A 54 3.00 4.14 23.44
C THR A 54 3.64 5.40 24.01
N GLN A 55 3.53 6.54 23.32
CA GLN A 55 4.01 7.82 23.82
C GLN A 55 3.23 8.29 25.05
N ALA A 56 1.89 8.15 25.05
CA ALA A 56 1.08 8.49 26.22
C ALA A 56 1.43 7.64 27.45
N GLU A 57 1.69 6.35 27.23
CA GLU A 57 2.12 5.42 28.28
C GLU A 57 3.54 5.76 28.78
N ALA A 58 4.47 6.05 27.86
CA ALA A 58 5.83 6.49 28.20
C ALA A 58 5.85 7.81 28.98
N PHE A 59 4.97 8.74 28.65
CA PHE A 59 4.78 9.98 29.39
C PHE A 59 4.24 9.72 30.81
N THR A 60 3.22 8.87 30.93
CA THR A 60 2.64 8.49 32.24
C THR A 60 3.68 7.79 33.14
N LEU A 61 4.61 7.04 32.53
CA LEU A 61 5.74 6.40 33.20
C LEU A 61 6.91 7.36 33.51
N GLY A 62 6.81 8.65 33.12
CA GLY A 62 7.83 9.66 33.40
C GLY A 62 9.12 9.48 32.61
N LYS A 63 9.11 8.80 31.45
CA LYS A 63 10.31 8.61 30.64
C LYS A 63 10.87 9.97 30.17
N PRO A 64 12.17 10.24 30.39
CA PRO A 64 12.80 11.46 29.89
C PRO A 64 12.81 11.46 28.35
N GLY A 65 12.46 12.61 27.75
CA GLY A 65 12.43 12.79 26.30
C GLY A 65 11.06 12.69 25.64
N VAL A 66 9.98 12.39 26.38
CA VAL A 66 8.60 12.50 25.89
C VAL A 66 7.95 13.72 26.54
N ALA A 67 7.75 14.78 25.76
CA ALA A 67 7.11 15.99 26.24
C ALA A 67 5.59 15.89 26.08
N LEU A 68 4.82 16.36 27.08
CA LEU A 68 3.35 16.28 27.07
C LEU A 68 2.74 16.90 25.81
N ASN A 69 3.33 18.00 25.31
CA ASN A 69 2.92 18.65 24.08
C ASN A 69 2.99 17.71 22.86
N ASP A 70 4.02 16.87 22.76
CA ASP A 70 4.19 15.96 21.63
C ASP A 70 3.14 14.85 21.67
N VAL A 71 2.87 14.29 22.86
CA VAL A 71 1.82 13.28 23.07
C VAL A 71 0.44 13.84 22.68
N MET A 72 0.14 15.07 23.09
CA MET A 72 -1.14 15.70 22.79
C MET A 72 -1.29 15.97 21.29
N VAL A 73 -0.23 16.46 20.63
CA VAL A 73 -0.21 16.70 19.19
C VAL A 73 -0.36 15.39 18.41
N ASP A 74 0.34 14.34 18.83
CA ASP A 74 0.30 13.03 18.15
C ASP A 74 -1.05 12.33 18.37
N ASN A 75 -1.69 12.48 19.53
CA ASN A 75 -3.08 12.05 19.74
C ASN A 75 -4.07 12.81 18.84
N GLN A 76 -3.87 14.13 18.67
CA GLN A 76 -4.72 14.94 17.80
C GLN A 76 -4.57 14.51 16.33
N LYS A 77 -3.32 14.29 15.87
CA LYS A 77 -3.02 13.79 14.53
C LYS A 77 -3.65 12.42 14.30
N ALA A 78 -3.48 11.48 15.24
CA ALA A 78 -4.06 10.14 15.14
C ALA A 78 -5.60 10.18 15.03
N SER A 79 -6.25 11.05 15.81
CA SER A 79 -7.70 11.24 15.79
C SER A 79 -8.19 11.78 14.45
N ILE A 80 -7.54 12.82 13.91
CA ILE A 80 -7.88 13.42 12.61
C ILE A 80 -7.62 12.40 11.47
N ALA A 81 -6.49 11.70 11.51
CA ALA A 81 -6.15 10.68 10.51
C ALA A 81 -7.17 9.53 10.48
N LEU A 82 -7.64 9.08 11.65
CA LEU A 82 -8.69 8.07 11.74
C LEU A 82 -10.02 8.57 11.15
N GLN A 83 -10.43 9.81 11.49
CA GLN A 83 -11.64 10.41 10.94
C GLN A 83 -11.59 10.50 9.41
N MET A 84 -10.46 10.95 8.87
CA MET A 84 -10.24 10.96 7.42
C MET A 84 -10.27 9.55 6.83
N GLY A 85 -9.64 8.57 7.48
CA GLY A 85 -9.67 7.18 7.04
C GLY A 85 -11.08 6.60 6.96
N VAL A 86 -11.96 6.93 7.91
CA VAL A 86 -13.38 6.54 7.87
C VAL A 86 -14.12 7.18 6.70
N GLN A 87 -13.86 8.46 6.41
CA GLN A 87 -14.45 9.14 5.25
C GLN A 87 -14.02 8.52 3.93
N VAL A 88 -12.72 8.21 3.79
CA VAL A 88 -12.18 7.52 2.60
C VAL A 88 -12.81 6.13 2.46
N ARG A 89 -12.85 5.34 3.55
CA ARG A 89 -13.53 4.04 3.55
C ARG A 89 -14.98 4.15 3.08
N ASN A 90 -15.73 5.10 3.63
CA ASN A 90 -17.14 5.29 3.27
C ASN A 90 -17.27 5.67 1.79
N LYS A 91 -16.44 6.59 1.29
CA LYS A 91 -16.43 6.97 -0.13
C LYS A 91 -16.10 5.79 -1.04
N LEU A 92 -15.22 4.89 -0.64
CA LEU A 92 -14.88 3.71 -1.43
C LEU A 92 -15.97 2.65 -1.45
N VAL A 93 -16.62 2.43 -0.31
CA VAL A 93 -17.80 1.56 -0.25
C VAL A 93 -18.91 2.14 -1.12
N SER A 94 -19.15 3.45 -1.07
CA SER A 94 -20.12 4.12 -1.93
C SER A 94 -19.75 4.04 -3.40
N ALA A 95 -18.48 4.27 -3.78
CA ALA A 95 -18.03 4.14 -5.17
C ALA A 95 -18.17 2.70 -5.70
N TYR A 96 -17.89 1.70 -4.87
CA TYR A 96 -18.14 0.30 -5.22
C TYR A 96 -19.63 0.03 -5.41
N GLN A 97 -20.48 0.52 -4.49
CA GLN A 97 -21.93 0.41 -4.61
C GLN A 97 -22.46 1.15 -5.85
N GLU A 98 -21.89 2.30 -6.20
CA GLU A 98 -22.26 3.09 -7.39
C GLU A 98 -21.91 2.35 -8.67
N VAL A 99 -20.70 1.79 -8.79
CA VAL A 99 -20.30 0.95 -9.93
C VAL A 99 -21.18 -0.31 -10.04
N MET A 100 -21.57 -0.91 -8.91
CA MET A 100 -22.44 -2.09 -8.89
C MET A 100 -23.88 -1.75 -9.29
N ASN A 101 -24.37 -0.57 -8.87
CA ASN A 101 -25.67 -0.04 -9.30
C ASN A 101 -25.64 0.54 -10.71
N MET A 102 -24.45 0.81 -11.28
CA MET A 102 -24.21 1.15 -12.69
C MET A 102 -24.31 -0.08 -13.63
N THR A 103 -25.14 -1.07 -13.29
CA THR A 103 -25.45 -2.18 -14.19
C THR A 103 -26.19 -1.64 -15.43
N ILE A 104 -25.49 -1.73 -16.58
CA ILE A 104 -25.90 -1.84 -18.02
C ILE A 104 -27.21 -1.17 -18.46
#